data_AF-A0A6P5RG67-F1
#
_entry.id   AF-A0A6P5RG67-F1
#
_cell.length_a   1.000
_cell.length_b   1.000
_cell.length_c   1.000
_cell.angle_alpha   90.00
_cell.angle_beta   90.00
_cell.angle_gamma   90.00
#
_symmetry.space_group_name_H-M   'P 1'
#
loop_
_entity.id
_entity.type
_entity.pdbx_description
1 polymer ?
#
loop_
_entity_poly.entity_id
_entity_poly.type
_entity_poly.pdbx_seq_one_letter_code
_entity_poly.pdbx_strand_id
1 'polypeptide(L)'
;MENRSTTEVALPLMENNRRFSPVTCVLKVHCPGCLDEVRETLDKMKGVDVVFSFSKYGSVEWEVKILGDIDPLTITNTILTKYKRTVTLSAYEDSRRPQKKPAG
;
A
#
# COMPACT_ATOMS: atom_id res chain seq x y z
N MET A 1 9.28 26.32 -6.78
CA MET A 1 8.63 25.08 -7.25
C MET A 1 8.41 24.23 -6.02
N GLU A 2 7.35 24.53 -5.26
CA GLU A 2 7.14 23.93 -3.94
C GLU A 2 6.53 22.54 -4.14
N ASN A 3 7.29 21.59 -3.61
CA ASN A 3 7.02 20.17 -3.46
C ASN A 3 5.70 19.93 -2.71
N ARG A 4 4.59 20.01 -3.45
CA ARG A 4 3.25 19.66 -2.96
C ARG A 4 3.31 18.24 -2.39
N SER A 5 3.31 18.17 -1.07
CA SER A 5 3.47 16.94 -0.31
C SER A 5 2.39 15.97 -0.77
N THR A 6 2.81 14.84 -1.36
CA THR A 6 1.95 13.80 -1.97
C THR A 6 0.85 13.30 -1.01
N THR A 7 1.02 13.55 0.29
CA THR A 7 0.06 13.31 1.37
C THR A 7 -1.26 14.09 1.21
N GLU A 8 -1.23 15.31 0.64
CA GLU A 8 -2.42 16.17 0.47
C GLU A 8 -3.34 15.72 -0.67
N VAL A 9 -2.88 14.79 -1.51
CA VAL A 9 -3.65 14.24 -2.65
C VAL A 9 -4.36 12.93 -2.26
N ALA A 10 -3.92 12.26 -1.18
CA ALA A 10 -4.46 10.95 -0.78
C ALA A 10 -5.84 11.06 -0.10
N LEU A 11 -6.03 12.08 0.73
CA LEU A 11 -7.28 12.25 1.51
C LEU A 11 -8.50 12.60 0.64
N PRO A 12 -8.41 13.48 -0.39
CA PRO A 12 -9.58 13.84 -1.18
C PRO A 12 -10.07 12.75 -2.15
N LEU A 13 -9.22 11.78 -2.51
CA LEU A 13 -9.59 10.72 -3.45
C LEU A 13 -10.42 9.59 -2.81
N MET A 14 -10.34 9.44 -1.48
CA MET A 14 -11.06 8.39 -0.75
C MET A 14 -12.57 8.70 -0.59
N GLU A 15 -12.99 9.96 -0.74
CA GLU A 15 -14.34 10.39 -0.35
C GLU A 15 -15.40 10.16 -1.45
N ASN A 16 -15.00 9.96 -2.72
CA ASN A 16 -15.94 10.03 -3.85
C ASN A 16 -16.28 8.70 -4.56
N ASN A 17 -15.63 7.57 -4.23
CA ASN A 17 -15.88 6.28 -4.89
C ASN A 17 -16.51 5.22 -3.97
N ARG A 18 -17.76 5.45 -3.53
CA ARG A 18 -18.55 4.52 -2.69
C ARG A 18 -18.98 3.20 -3.36
N ARG A 19 -18.42 2.84 -4.52
CA ARG A 19 -18.79 1.60 -5.26
C ARG A 19 -17.78 0.48 -5.13
N PHE A 20 -16.58 0.77 -4.66
CA PHE A 20 -15.56 -0.22 -4.36
C PHE A 20 -15.20 -0.09 -2.89
N SER A 21 -14.85 -1.20 -2.29
CA SER A 21 -14.39 -1.29 -0.92
C SER A 21 -12.87 -1.36 -0.97
N PRO A 22 -12.17 -0.23 -1.15
CA PRO A 22 -10.77 -0.28 -1.52
C PRO A 22 -9.94 -0.84 -0.37
N VAL A 23 -9.11 -1.80 -0.69
CA VAL A 23 -8.17 -2.38 0.25
C VAL A 23 -7.04 -1.38 0.43
N THR A 24 -6.90 -0.88 1.65
CA THR A 24 -5.69 -0.14 2.03
C THR A 24 -4.66 -1.13 2.54
N CYS A 25 -3.43 -1.15 2.04
CA CYS A 25 -2.35 -2.00 2.55
C CYS A 25 -1.10 -1.19 2.83
N VAL A 26 -0.49 -1.34 4.01
CA VAL A 26 0.78 -0.70 4.37
C VAL A 26 1.92 -1.72 4.33
N LEU A 27 2.89 -1.55 3.45
CA LEU A 27 4.09 -2.39 3.36
C LEU A 27 5.32 -1.65 3.86
N LYS A 28 6.17 -2.31 4.65
CA LYS A 28 7.48 -1.78 5.06
C LYS A 28 8.62 -2.33 4.21
N VAL A 29 9.53 -1.47 3.76
CA VAL A 29 10.76 -1.84 3.05
C VAL A 29 11.99 -1.15 3.66
N HIS A 30 13.17 -1.74 3.44
CA HIS A 30 14.45 -1.37 4.09
C HIS A 30 15.39 -0.53 3.19
N CYS A 31 15.00 -0.21 1.95
CA CYS A 31 15.84 0.62 1.09
C CYS A 31 15.03 1.44 0.09
N PRO A 32 15.52 2.60 -0.38
CA PRO A 32 14.79 3.42 -1.36
C PRO A 32 14.71 2.72 -2.73
N GLY A 33 15.75 1.99 -3.15
CA GLY A 33 15.68 1.18 -4.39
C GLY A 33 14.60 0.09 -4.30
N CYS A 34 14.40 -0.49 -3.12
CA CYS A 34 13.36 -1.48 -2.85
C CYS A 34 11.97 -0.86 -2.98
N LEU A 35 11.82 0.41 -2.58
CA LEU A 35 10.59 1.16 -2.67
C LEU A 35 10.17 1.38 -4.14
N ASP A 36 11.10 1.81 -4.99
CA ASP A 36 10.85 2.03 -6.42
C ASP A 36 10.46 0.73 -7.14
N GLU A 37 11.22 -0.36 -6.89
CA GLU A 37 10.93 -1.68 -7.48
C GLU A 37 9.53 -2.20 -7.08
N VAL A 38 9.19 -2.10 -5.80
CA VAL A 38 7.90 -2.51 -5.26
C VAL A 38 6.79 -1.65 -5.84
N ARG A 39 6.96 -0.31 -5.84
CA ARG A 39 5.98 0.63 -6.39
C ARG A 39 5.68 0.34 -7.86
N GLU A 40 6.71 0.16 -8.69
CA GLU A 40 6.53 -0.12 -10.11
C GLU A 40 5.79 -1.45 -10.34
N THR A 41 6.06 -2.45 -9.51
CA THR A 41 5.34 -3.73 -9.59
C THR A 41 3.87 -3.55 -9.24
N LEU A 42 3.57 -2.83 -8.16
CA LEU A 42 2.20 -2.60 -7.69
C LEU A 42 1.38 -1.79 -8.68
N ASP A 43 1.98 -0.77 -9.30
CA ASP A 43 1.33 0.06 -10.33
C ASP A 43 0.89 -0.77 -11.55
N LYS A 44 1.62 -1.85 -11.85
CA LYS A 44 1.31 -2.81 -12.92
C LYS A 44 0.31 -3.90 -12.49
N MET A 45 -0.04 -4.00 -11.22
CA MET A 45 -0.97 -5.03 -10.74
C MET A 45 -2.41 -4.67 -11.08
N LYS A 46 -3.14 -5.64 -11.61
CA LYS A 46 -4.57 -5.49 -11.88
C LYS A 46 -5.34 -5.36 -10.56
N GLY A 47 -6.20 -4.36 -10.46
CA GLY A 47 -6.99 -4.08 -9.25
C GLY A 47 -6.32 -3.10 -8.28
N VAL A 48 -5.12 -2.62 -8.59
CA VAL A 48 -4.52 -1.45 -7.91
C VAL A 48 -4.97 -0.19 -8.63
N ASP A 49 -5.54 0.75 -7.87
CA ASP A 49 -5.95 2.05 -8.39
C ASP A 49 -4.88 3.12 -8.11
N VAL A 50 -4.35 3.14 -6.89
CA VAL A 50 -3.37 4.15 -6.46
C VAL A 50 -2.31 3.53 -5.56
N VAL A 51 -1.06 3.93 -5.78
CA VAL A 51 0.08 3.56 -4.92
C VAL A 51 0.73 4.84 -4.38
N PHE A 52 0.81 4.93 -3.06
CA PHE A 52 1.48 6.00 -2.36
C PHE A 52 2.72 5.47 -1.65
N SER A 53 3.79 6.24 -1.65
CA SER A 53 5.05 5.91 -0.98
C SER A 53 5.41 7.01 0.01
N PHE A 54 5.71 6.63 1.24
CA PHE A 54 6.04 7.53 2.33
C PHE A 54 7.36 7.10 2.98
N SER A 55 8.13 8.07 3.45
CA SER A 55 9.28 7.83 4.32
C SER A 55 9.13 8.75 5.52
N LYS A 56 9.28 8.20 6.73
CA LYS A 56 9.34 9.04 7.92
C LYS A 56 10.73 9.66 8.02
N TYR A 57 10.79 10.97 8.20
CA TYR A 57 12.06 11.68 8.35
C TYR A 57 12.88 11.07 9.49
N GLY A 58 14.13 10.68 9.21
CA GLY A 58 15.00 10.01 10.18
C GLY A 58 14.73 8.51 10.40
N SER A 59 13.83 7.89 9.64
CA SER A 59 13.60 6.42 9.68
C SER A 59 14.28 5.71 8.52
N VAL A 60 14.79 4.50 8.79
CA VAL A 60 15.36 3.58 7.77
C VAL A 60 14.26 2.70 7.15
N GLU A 61 12.99 2.94 7.51
CA GLU A 61 11.85 2.22 6.96
C GLU A 61 11.08 3.12 6.00
N TRP A 62 10.72 2.56 4.85
CA TRP A 62 9.82 3.18 3.89
C TRP A 62 8.49 2.43 3.88
N GLU A 63 7.40 3.19 3.76
CA GLU A 63 6.04 2.68 3.78
C GLU A 63 5.40 2.84 2.39
N VAL A 64 4.73 1.80 1.92
CA VAL A 64 3.90 1.86 0.71
C VAL A 64 2.45 1.68 1.11
N LYS A 65 1.58 2.64 0.76
CA LYS A 65 0.14 2.49 0.86
C LYS A 65 -0.46 2.20 -0.50
N ILE A 66 -1.18 1.11 -0.62
CA ILE A 66 -1.90 0.72 -1.83
C ILE A 66 -3.38 0.93 -1.61
N LEU A 67 -4.09 1.42 -2.62
CA LEU A 67 -5.54 1.54 -2.68
C LEU A 67 -6.04 0.79 -3.92
N GLY A 68 -7.01 -0.09 -3.74
CA GLY A 68 -7.73 -0.72 -4.86
C GLY A 68 -8.48 -2.00 -4.49
N ASP A 69 -9.12 -2.64 -5.46
CA ASP A 69 -9.77 -3.94 -5.29
C ASP A 69 -8.76 -5.08 -5.49
N ILE A 70 -7.89 -5.28 -4.50
CA ILE A 70 -6.86 -6.33 -4.53
C ILE A 70 -6.65 -6.94 -3.15
N ASP A 71 -6.41 -8.25 -3.10
CA ASP A 71 -6.18 -8.95 -1.84
C ASP A 71 -4.74 -8.68 -1.30
N PRO A 72 -4.58 -8.35 -0.01
CA PRO A 72 -3.27 -8.10 0.62
C PRO A 72 -2.28 -9.27 0.48
N LEU A 73 -2.77 -10.51 0.47
CA LEU A 73 -1.94 -11.69 0.30
C LEU A 73 -1.41 -11.77 -1.14
N THR A 74 -2.22 -11.37 -2.13
CA THR A 74 -1.77 -11.30 -3.53
C THR A 74 -0.63 -10.30 -3.69
N ILE A 75 -0.75 -9.13 -3.06
CA ILE A 75 0.30 -8.11 -3.01
C ILE A 75 1.59 -8.70 -2.40
N THR A 76 1.51 -9.18 -1.16
CA THR A 76 2.68 -9.69 -0.43
C THR A 76 3.34 -10.88 -1.14
N ASN A 77 2.55 -11.82 -1.66
CA ASN A 77 3.05 -12.98 -2.40
C ASN A 77 3.72 -12.58 -3.72
N THR A 78 3.18 -11.58 -4.43
CA THR A 78 3.82 -11.07 -5.66
C THR A 78 5.20 -10.48 -5.37
N ILE A 79 5.33 -9.71 -4.27
CA ILE A 79 6.62 -9.14 -3.89
C ILE A 79 7.60 -10.23 -3.41
N LEU A 80 7.12 -11.18 -2.60
CA LEU A 80 7.90 -12.34 -2.14
C LEU A 80 8.41 -13.18 -3.31
N THR A 81 7.58 -13.46 -4.31
CA THR A 81 7.96 -14.31 -5.46
C THR A 81 8.90 -13.59 -6.42
N LYS A 82 8.61 -12.31 -6.73
CA LYS A 82 9.39 -11.53 -7.71
C LYS A 82 10.74 -11.09 -7.17
N TYR A 83 10.79 -10.62 -5.93
CA TYR A 83 12.00 -10.06 -5.34
C TYR A 83 12.69 -10.99 -4.35
N LYS A 84 12.06 -12.11 -3.94
CA LYS A 84 12.54 -12.99 -2.87
C LYS A 84 12.81 -12.24 -1.56
N ARG A 85 12.16 -11.10 -1.37
CA ARG A 85 12.31 -10.21 -0.22
C ARG A 85 11.07 -10.29 0.65
N THR A 86 11.29 -10.39 1.95
CA THR A 86 10.21 -10.36 2.94
C THR A 86 9.67 -8.94 3.05
N VAL A 87 8.39 -8.74 2.74
CA VAL A 87 7.67 -7.51 3.04
C VAL A 87 6.73 -7.74 4.21
N THR A 88 6.66 -6.76 5.11
CA THR A 88 5.76 -6.82 6.25
C THR A 88 4.50 -6.02 5.96
N LEU A 89 3.34 -6.69 5.99
CA LEU A 89 2.04 -6.03 5.99
C LEU A 89 1.76 -5.48 7.39
N SER A 90 1.73 -4.16 7.52
CA SER A 90 1.55 -3.49 8.82
C SER A 90 0.08 -3.24 9.18
N ALA A 91 -0.78 -3.01 8.18
CA ALA A 91 -2.20 -2.79 8.37
C ALA A 91 -2.93 -3.04 7.04
N TYR A 92 -4.16 -3.55 7.12
CA TYR A 92 -5.09 -3.49 6.01
C TYR A 92 -6.53 -3.25 6.45
N GLU A 93 -7.28 -2.55 5.61
CA GLU A 93 -8.72 -2.35 5.75
C GLU A 93 -9.39 -2.87 4.48
N ASP A 94 -10.29 -3.84 4.60
CA ASP A 94 -11.14 -4.31 3.51
C ASP A 94 -12.58 -4.12 3.94
N SER A 95 -13.30 -3.21 3.30
CA SER A 95 -14.69 -2.92 3.65
C SER A 95 -15.69 -3.96 3.08
N ARG A 96 -15.22 -5.04 2.43
CA ARG A 96 -16.06 -6.20 2.04
C ARG A 96 -16.10 -7.26 3.13
N ARG A 97 -15.08 -7.32 3.99
CA ARG A 97 -15.00 -8.25 5.12
C ARG A 97 -15.29 -7.49 6.41
N PRO A 98 -16.37 -7.82 7.14
CA PRO A 98 -16.45 -7.39 8.53
C PRO A 98 -15.23 -7.97 9.26
N GLN A 99 -14.32 -7.09 9.69
CA GLN A 99 -13.13 -7.47 10.43
C GLN A 99 -13.55 -8.33 11.62
N LYS A 100 -13.23 -9.63 11.61
CA LYS A 100 -13.32 -10.45 12.81
C LYS A 100 -12.31 -9.87 13.79
N LYS A 101 -12.81 -9.18 14.82
CA LYS A 101 -12.03 -8.74 15.98
C LYS A 101 -11.17 -9.94 16.43
N PRO A 102 -9.87 -9.76 16.73
CA PRO A 102 -9.11 -10.84 17.34
C PRO A 102 -9.85 -11.25 18.61
N ALA A 103 -10.26 -12.52 18.66
CA ALA A 103 -10.79 -13.13 19.88
C ALA A 103 -9.66 -13.10 20.90
N GLY A 104 -9.91 -12.46 22.04
CA GLY A 104 -9.01 -12.45 23.19
C GLY A 104 -8.89 -13.81 23.86
#